data_AF-A0A024TAS7-F1
#
_entry.id   AF-A0A024TAS7-F1
#
_cell.length_a   1.000
_cell.length_b   1.000
_cell.length_c   1.000
_cell.angle_alpha   90.00
_cell.angle_beta   90.00
_cell.angle_gamma   90.00
#
_symmetry.space_group_name_H-M   'P 1'
#
loop_
_entity.id
_entity.type
_entity.pdbx_description
1 polymer ?
#
loop_
_entity_poly.entity_id
_entity_poly.type
_entity_poly.pdbx_seq_one_letter_code
_entity_poly.pdbx_strand_id
1 'polypeptide(L)'
;MSKDALVARKNAREHQLRQVYATVEGYVPTYEDALNTLEKHLQLNMTPDAVGQWFDLYVRVVDLSVEIRRGEIRHRTERKFLYKSRTKTCRATATTNGLGIDDGNALINELDSIYKQLKKRKPMQLDTLESQLDILDRDTLGPLDKRISEVKRRLEGLQSAYYTSCSLIVHGDIHVELIIRQDSTVLLQKKRRCDDITTCSCPVDAAPWVNFMINPSTIPAKPTVQPKAVTVVPDVNLNDLKKSYGVDVEERERNLESFQNEVDYGVVIADETSSHCDAQLFPPSKRARRPPPEVSPIYDPPDNMNLSCPKTNAGIKQEHGDLIQVILATGITPTPSAGGAHCSVQYGDIVSWGSIPRKSRIQKVLDAVATTSMCIHTWTMHDMDVSVDEMTTFVDAITADSSALQPLAALNARSINFDPSKWAMPLHALTMLPALQHVDLSYNTLSGHGPAIEALLTQCTKLTSINLEQCGLRTVQNHVLAGLAACATAGQLKRLSLADNAFKRAFLVKLFQTLQVLQGSTETIMLTVDGGVRVSSFTC
;
A
#
# COMPACT_ATOMS: atom_id res chain seq x y z
N MET A 1 -28.92 -35.08 -8.19
CA MET A 1 -29.50 -34.77 -6.86
C MET A 1 -31.00 -34.67 -7.02
N SER A 2 -31.82 -35.24 -6.14
CA SER A 2 -33.28 -35.08 -6.23
C SER A 2 -33.69 -33.64 -5.94
N LYS A 3 -34.86 -33.23 -6.44
CA LYS A 3 -35.41 -31.88 -6.21
C LYS A 3 -35.56 -31.58 -4.71
N ASP A 4 -35.99 -32.56 -3.92
CA ASP A 4 -36.18 -32.40 -2.47
C ASP A 4 -34.86 -32.27 -1.73
N ALA A 5 -33.83 -33.03 -2.13
CA ALA A 5 -32.48 -32.87 -1.58
C ALA A 5 -31.90 -31.49 -1.87
N LEU A 6 -32.18 -30.93 -3.06
CA LEU A 6 -31.74 -29.60 -3.45
C LEU A 6 -32.47 -28.49 -2.67
N VAL A 7 -33.77 -28.67 -2.38
CA VAL A 7 -34.55 -27.74 -1.53
C VAL A 7 -34.08 -27.80 -0.07
N ALA A 8 -33.81 -28.99 0.47
CA ALA A 8 -33.27 -29.14 1.82
C ALA A 8 -31.89 -28.47 1.95
N ARG A 9 -31.00 -28.70 0.95
CA ARG A 9 -29.69 -28.03 0.88
C ARG A 9 -29.83 -26.51 0.80
N LYS A 10 -30.72 -25.99 -0.03
CA LYS A 10 -31.04 -24.56 -0.13
C LYS A 10 -31.40 -23.97 1.24
N ASN A 11 -32.37 -24.57 1.94
CA ASN A 11 -32.83 -24.08 3.25
C ASN A 11 -31.70 -24.10 4.30
N ALA A 12 -30.87 -25.14 4.30
CA ALA A 12 -29.73 -25.23 5.21
C ALA A 12 -28.68 -24.13 4.93
N ARG A 13 -28.42 -23.81 3.66
CA ARG A 13 -27.45 -22.76 3.27
C ARG A 13 -27.96 -21.36 3.58
N GLU A 14 -29.24 -21.10 3.36
CA GLU A 14 -29.89 -19.83 3.76
C GLU A 14 -29.82 -19.62 5.28
N HIS A 15 -30.07 -20.69 6.05
CA HIS A 15 -29.95 -20.63 7.50
C HIS A 15 -28.51 -20.35 7.95
N GLN A 16 -27.53 -21.05 7.37
CA GLN A 16 -26.12 -20.82 7.66
C GLN A 16 -25.71 -19.37 7.31
N LEU A 17 -26.12 -18.83 6.15
CA LEU A 17 -25.77 -17.47 5.74
C LEU A 17 -26.31 -16.41 6.71
N ARG A 18 -27.54 -16.58 7.22
CA ARG A 18 -28.10 -15.70 8.25
C ARG A 18 -27.28 -15.75 9.55
N GLN A 19 -26.78 -16.94 9.90
CA GLN A 19 -25.90 -17.09 11.05
C GLN A 19 -24.51 -16.48 10.82
N VAL A 20 -23.97 -16.53 9.60
CA VAL A 20 -22.74 -15.80 9.24
C VAL A 20 -22.93 -14.31 9.53
N TYR A 21 -23.98 -13.70 8.94
CA TYR A 21 -24.25 -12.28 9.12
C TYR A 21 -24.39 -11.90 10.60
N ALA A 22 -25.25 -12.60 11.34
CA ALA A 22 -25.47 -12.33 12.76
C ALA A 22 -24.20 -12.51 13.62
N THR A 23 -23.35 -13.48 13.27
CA THR A 23 -22.09 -13.74 13.99
C THR A 23 -21.07 -12.62 13.72
N VAL A 24 -20.88 -12.26 12.45
CA VAL A 24 -19.95 -11.20 12.03
C VAL A 24 -20.40 -9.85 12.58
N GLU A 25 -21.69 -9.53 12.48
CA GLU A 25 -22.28 -8.31 13.05
C GLU A 25 -22.07 -8.26 14.58
N GLY A 26 -22.29 -9.38 15.26
CA GLY A 26 -22.06 -9.50 16.70
C GLY A 26 -20.60 -9.28 17.13
N TYR A 27 -19.62 -9.50 16.25
CA TYR A 27 -18.22 -9.23 16.56
C TYR A 27 -17.83 -7.76 16.46
N VAL A 28 -18.55 -6.94 15.68
CA VAL A 28 -18.15 -5.54 15.40
C VAL A 28 -17.89 -4.75 16.69
N PRO A 29 -18.78 -4.73 17.70
CA PRO A 29 -18.52 -3.96 18.92
C PRO A 29 -17.31 -4.48 19.69
N THR A 30 -17.15 -5.80 19.75
CA THR A 30 -16.00 -6.42 20.44
C THR A 30 -14.68 -6.08 19.73
N TYR A 31 -14.70 -6.06 18.40
CA TYR A 31 -13.52 -5.75 17.60
C TYR A 31 -13.13 -4.28 17.73
N GLU A 32 -14.12 -3.39 17.70
CA GLU A 32 -13.93 -1.96 17.93
C GLU A 32 -13.39 -1.67 19.33
N ASP A 33 -13.95 -2.30 20.38
CA ASP A 33 -13.47 -2.15 21.77
C ASP A 33 -12.03 -2.66 21.94
N ALA A 34 -11.70 -3.79 21.31
CA ALA A 34 -10.36 -4.34 21.34
C ALA A 34 -9.35 -3.41 20.66
N LEU A 35 -9.72 -2.81 19.52
CA LEU A 35 -8.93 -1.80 18.80
C LEU A 35 -8.77 -0.51 19.62
N ASN A 36 -9.85 0.00 20.20
CA ASN A 36 -9.81 1.19 21.06
C ASN A 36 -8.86 0.96 22.25
N THR A 37 -8.88 -0.23 22.83
CA THR A 37 -7.99 -0.61 23.93
C THR A 37 -6.53 -0.67 23.47
N LEU A 38 -6.27 -1.27 22.30
CA LEU A 38 -4.94 -1.38 21.69
C LEU A 38 -4.35 0.01 21.39
N GLU A 39 -5.15 0.91 20.80
CA GLU A 39 -4.78 2.29 20.48
C GLU A 39 -4.52 3.12 21.73
N LYS A 40 -5.40 3.04 22.73
CA LYS A 40 -5.28 3.77 24.01
C LYS A 40 -3.95 3.49 24.72
N HIS A 41 -3.45 2.27 24.61
CA HIS A 41 -2.23 1.83 25.29
C HIS A 41 -0.97 1.95 24.42
N LEU A 42 -1.08 2.52 23.22
CA LEU A 42 0.07 2.90 22.42
C LEU A 42 0.55 4.31 22.83
N GLN A 43 1.58 4.35 23.66
CA GLN A 43 2.08 5.59 24.28
C GLN A 43 3.50 5.93 23.80
N LEU A 44 3.88 7.21 23.87
CA LEU A 44 5.25 7.64 23.64
C LEU A 44 6.17 7.11 24.75
N ASN A 45 7.43 6.85 24.43
CA ASN A 45 8.44 6.42 25.41
C ASN A 45 8.04 5.17 26.21
N MET A 46 7.41 4.18 25.57
CA MET A 46 7.19 2.88 26.21
C MET A 46 8.52 2.18 26.46
N THR A 47 8.62 1.47 27.59
CA THR A 47 9.76 0.57 27.87
C THR A 47 9.66 -0.69 27.01
N PRO A 48 10.75 -1.46 26.81
CA PRO A 48 10.69 -2.73 26.10
C PRO A 48 9.62 -3.68 26.66
N ASP A 49 9.50 -3.79 27.99
CA ASP A 49 8.47 -4.63 28.63
C ASP A 49 7.04 -4.17 28.34
N ALA A 50 6.82 -2.84 28.32
CA ALA A 50 5.52 -2.26 28.01
C ALA A 50 5.12 -2.57 26.56
N VAL A 51 6.06 -2.45 25.62
CA VAL A 51 5.85 -2.85 24.22
C VAL A 51 5.62 -4.36 24.11
N GLY A 52 6.31 -5.17 24.91
CA GLY A 52 6.09 -6.61 24.97
C GLY A 52 4.69 -7.01 25.46
N GLN A 53 4.12 -6.28 26.42
CA GLN A 53 2.74 -6.47 26.89
C GLN A 53 1.72 -6.00 25.84
N TRP A 54 1.99 -4.85 25.22
CA TRP A 54 1.19 -4.33 24.11
C TRP A 54 1.15 -5.30 22.92
N PHE A 55 2.28 -5.95 22.62
CA PHE A 55 2.37 -6.95 21.55
C PHE A 55 1.49 -8.17 21.80
N ASP A 56 1.39 -8.64 23.05
CA ASP A 56 0.48 -9.74 23.38
C ASP A 56 -0.97 -9.35 23.10
N LEU A 57 -1.35 -8.09 23.40
CA LEU A 57 -2.67 -7.58 23.05
C LEU A 57 -2.85 -7.48 21.53
N TYR A 58 -1.87 -6.93 20.81
CA TYR A 58 -1.90 -6.77 19.36
C TYR A 58 -2.19 -8.09 18.64
N VAL A 59 -1.47 -9.16 18.97
CA VAL A 59 -1.66 -10.49 18.35
C VAL A 59 -3.10 -10.99 18.57
N ARG A 60 -3.67 -10.73 19.76
CA ARG A 60 -5.02 -11.14 20.12
C ARG A 60 -6.10 -10.36 19.36
N VAL A 61 -5.86 -9.09 19.07
CA VAL A 61 -6.74 -8.28 18.21
C VAL A 61 -6.67 -8.73 16.75
N VAL A 62 -5.47 -9.06 16.25
CA VAL A 62 -5.29 -9.64 14.91
C VAL A 62 -6.03 -10.97 14.78
N ASP A 63 -5.99 -11.82 15.80
CA ASP A 63 -6.70 -13.10 15.77
C ASP A 63 -8.22 -12.95 15.74
N LEU A 64 -8.76 -11.87 16.33
CA LEU A 64 -10.18 -11.53 16.19
C LEU A 64 -10.54 -11.13 14.75
N SER A 65 -9.70 -10.33 14.09
CA SER A 65 -9.87 -10.02 12.66
C SER A 65 -9.85 -11.29 11.80
N VAL A 66 -8.94 -12.22 12.08
CA VAL A 66 -8.88 -13.51 11.37
C VAL A 66 -10.13 -14.36 11.60
N GLU A 67 -10.65 -14.42 12.83
CA GLU A 67 -11.90 -15.13 13.12
C GLU A 67 -13.08 -14.50 12.37
N ILE A 68 -13.17 -13.17 12.32
CA ILE A 68 -14.23 -12.45 11.60
C ILE A 68 -14.16 -12.72 10.09
N ARG A 69 -12.96 -12.62 9.50
CA ARG A 69 -12.75 -12.74 8.05
C ARG A 69 -12.90 -14.17 7.56
N ARG A 70 -12.20 -15.10 8.21
CA ARG A 70 -12.00 -16.48 7.73
C ARG A 70 -12.76 -17.51 8.56
N GLY A 71 -13.29 -17.14 9.73
CA GLY A 71 -13.87 -18.10 10.67
C GLY A 71 -12.82 -18.99 11.35
N GLU A 72 -11.54 -18.66 11.25
CA GLU A 72 -10.44 -19.43 11.83
C GLU A 72 -10.24 -19.10 13.32
N ILE A 73 -10.14 -20.14 14.14
CA ILE A 73 -10.03 -20.03 15.60
C ILE A 73 -8.62 -20.42 16.03
N ARG A 74 -7.92 -19.47 16.66
CA ARG A 74 -6.50 -19.61 17.02
C ARG A 74 -6.24 -19.73 18.52
N HIS A 75 -7.30 -19.72 19.33
CA HIS A 75 -7.23 -19.76 20.78
C HIS A 75 -8.21 -20.73 21.39
N ARG A 76 -7.91 -21.16 22.62
CA ARG A 76 -8.79 -22.02 23.41
C ARG A 76 -10.16 -21.39 23.55
N THR A 77 -11.18 -22.20 23.24
CA THR A 77 -12.58 -21.81 23.21
C THR A 77 -13.42 -22.98 23.74
N GLU A 78 -14.47 -22.67 24.50
CA GLU A 78 -15.52 -23.65 24.86
C GLU A 78 -16.60 -23.76 23.79
N ARG A 79 -16.60 -22.83 22.82
CA ARG A 79 -17.59 -22.76 21.75
C ARG A 79 -17.52 -24.02 20.87
N LYS A 80 -18.69 -24.61 20.63
CA LYS A 80 -18.86 -25.75 19.73
C LYS A 80 -19.25 -25.25 18.34
N PHE A 81 -18.52 -25.70 17.33
CA PHE A 81 -18.73 -25.27 15.95
C PHE A 81 -19.60 -26.28 15.19
N LEU A 82 -20.73 -25.79 14.68
CA LEU A 82 -21.67 -26.60 13.90
C LEU A 82 -21.23 -26.73 12.43
N TYR A 83 -20.56 -25.71 11.91
CA TYR A 83 -20.18 -25.62 10.50
C TYR A 83 -18.70 -25.86 10.31
N LYS A 84 -18.37 -26.36 9.12
CA LYS A 84 -17.01 -26.40 8.61
C LYS A 84 -16.77 -25.19 7.71
N SER A 85 -15.54 -24.70 7.65
CA SER A 85 -15.15 -23.71 6.65
C SER A 85 -15.49 -24.22 5.24
N ARG A 86 -15.92 -23.27 4.41
CA ARG A 86 -16.38 -23.48 3.04
C ARG A 86 -15.36 -22.96 2.03
N THR A 87 -14.28 -22.36 2.52
CA THR A 87 -13.20 -21.78 1.72
C THR A 87 -11.90 -22.51 1.98
N LYS A 88 -10.92 -22.27 1.09
CA LYS A 88 -9.54 -22.70 1.28
C LYS A 88 -8.67 -21.59 1.88
N THR A 89 -9.29 -20.52 2.39
CA THR A 89 -8.57 -19.37 2.96
C THR A 89 -8.09 -19.64 4.38
N CYS A 90 -8.68 -20.62 5.05
CA CYS A 90 -8.19 -21.15 6.33
C CYS A 90 -7.02 -22.11 6.13
N ARG A 91 -6.18 -22.26 7.16
CA ARG A 91 -5.13 -23.30 7.16
C ARG A 91 -5.75 -24.70 7.13
N ALA A 92 -5.10 -25.66 6.49
CA ALA A 92 -5.61 -27.02 6.34
C ALA A 92 -5.93 -27.72 7.68
N THR A 93 -5.20 -27.39 8.74
CA THR A 93 -5.37 -27.94 10.09
C THR A 93 -6.08 -26.97 11.05
N ALA A 94 -6.55 -25.82 10.56
CA ALA A 94 -7.20 -24.84 11.41
C ALA A 94 -8.53 -25.37 11.96
N THR A 95 -8.77 -25.07 13.24
CA THR A 95 -10.13 -25.13 13.79
C THR A 95 -10.92 -23.96 13.22
N THR A 96 -12.08 -24.24 12.61
CA THR A 96 -12.90 -23.21 11.97
C THR A 96 -14.34 -23.26 12.48
N ASN A 97 -14.97 -22.09 12.57
CA ASN A 97 -16.38 -21.96 12.94
C ASN A 97 -17.34 -22.05 11.73
N GLY A 98 -16.82 -21.90 10.50
CA GLY A 98 -17.58 -21.91 9.25
C GLY A 98 -18.58 -20.75 9.13
N LEU A 99 -18.30 -19.65 9.82
CA LEU A 99 -19.15 -18.47 9.99
C LEU A 99 -18.39 -17.15 9.71
N GLY A 100 -17.27 -17.18 8.98
CA GLY A 100 -16.55 -15.97 8.56
C GLY A 100 -17.17 -15.30 7.33
N ILE A 101 -16.72 -14.09 7.01
CA ILE A 101 -17.11 -13.37 5.78
C ILE A 101 -16.84 -14.23 4.53
N ASP A 102 -15.67 -14.86 4.46
CA ASP A 102 -15.28 -15.74 3.37
C ASP A 102 -16.29 -16.91 3.18
N ASP A 103 -16.79 -17.47 4.28
CA ASP A 103 -17.82 -18.50 4.25
C ASP A 103 -19.16 -17.94 3.75
N GLY A 104 -19.51 -16.71 4.13
CA GLY A 104 -20.68 -15.99 3.64
C GLY A 104 -20.66 -15.79 2.13
N ASN A 105 -19.53 -15.34 1.59
CA ASN A 105 -19.31 -15.17 0.15
C ASN A 105 -19.43 -16.51 -0.60
N ALA A 106 -18.86 -17.59 -0.05
CA ALA A 106 -19.00 -18.93 -0.61
C ALA A 106 -20.46 -19.42 -0.59
N LEU A 107 -21.21 -19.11 0.47
CA LEU A 107 -22.62 -19.48 0.61
C LEU A 107 -23.51 -18.74 -0.39
N ILE A 108 -23.28 -17.45 -0.63
CA ILE A 108 -24.03 -16.66 -1.62
C ILE A 108 -23.85 -17.26 -3.01
N ASN A 109 -22.61 -17.56 -3.41
CA ASN A 109 -22.29 -18.21 -4.68
C ASN A 109 -22.96 -19.60 -4.81
N GLU A 110 -22.95 -20.41 -3.76
CA GLU A 110 -23.62 -21.71 -3.77
C GLU A 110 -25.14 -21.57 -3.89
N LEU A 111 -25.74 -20.63 -3.16
CA LEU A 111 -27.17 -20.36 -3.21
C LEU A 111 -27.61 -19.91 -4.60
N ASP A 112 -26.86 -19.01 -5.23
CA ASP A 112 -27.12 -18.57 -6.60
C ASP A 112 -27.14 -19.76 -7.58
N SER A 113 -26.20 -20.69 -7.44
CA SER A 113 -26.17 -21.93 -8.22
C SER A 113 -27.39 -22.82 -7.95
N ILE A 114 -27.75 -23.00 -6.68
CA ILE A 114 -28.92 -23.80 -6.27
C ILE A 114 -30.23 -23.21 -6.82
N TYR A 115 -30.40 -21.88 -6.75
CA TYR A 115 -31.57 -21.19 -7.28
C TYR A 115 -31.72 -21.35 -8.79
N LYS A 116 -30.60 -21.25 -9.54
CA LYS A 116 -30.55 -21.55 -10.98
C LYS A 116 -30.96 -22.99 -11.28
N GLN A 117 -30.44 -23.97 -10.54
CA GLN A 117 -30.80 -25.38 -10.69
C GLN A 117 -32.28 -25.67 -10.38
N LEU A 118 -32.84 -24.99 -9.38
CA LEU A 118 -34.27 -25.08 -9.04
C LEU A 118 -35.19 -24.33 -10.00
N LYS A 119 -34.63 -23.60 -10.99
CA LYS A 119 -35.36 -22.70 -11.89
C LYS A 119 -36.24 -21.69 -11.12
N LYS A 120 -35.74 -21.22 -9.97
CA LYS A 120 -36.42 -20.24 -9.12
C LYS A 120 -35.64 -18.92 -9.15
N ARG A 121 -36.37 -17.81 -9.07
CA ARG A 121 -35.75 -16.50 -8.84
C ARG A 121 -35.19 -16.44 -7.41
N LYS A 122 -34.00 -15.86 -7.27
CA LYS A 122 -33.41 -15.49 -5.98
C LYS A 122 -34.37 -14.56 -5.23
N PRO A 123 -34.70 -14.84 -3.96
CA PRO A 123 -35.61 -14.02 -3.18
C PRO A 123 -34.92 -12.70 -2.81
N MET A 124 -35.70 -11.62 -2.78
CA MET A 124 -35.22 -10.29 -2.42
C MET A 124 -34.48 -10.28 -1.07
N GLN A 125 -34.92 -11.08 -0.10
CA GLN A 125 -34.25 -11.20 1.20
C GLN A 125 -32.79 -11.67 1.09
N LEU A 126 -32.46 -12.50 0.10
CA LEU A 126 -31.09 -12.97 -0.12
C LEU A 126 -30.24 -11.87 -0.75
N ASP A 127 -30.79 -11.10 -1.69
CA ASP A 127 -30.14 -9.91 -2.25
C ASP A 127 -29.88 -8.84 -1.15
N THR A 128 -30.83 -8.68 -0.22
CA THR A 128 -30.66 -7.80 0.94
C THR A 128 -29.53 -8.29 1.86
N LEU A 129 -29.49 -9.59 2.19
CA LEU A 129 -28.43 -10.15 3.03
C LEU A 129 -27.04 -10.05 2.39
N GLU A 130 -26.93 -10.27 1.07
CA GLU A 130 -25.69 -10.07 0.33
C GLU A 130 -25.24 -8.61 0.41
N SER A 131 -26.14 -7.65 0.14
CA SER A 131 -25.82 -6.23 0.26
C SER A 131 -25.43 -5.83 1.69
N GLN A 132 -26.07 -6.40 2.71
CA GLN A 132 -25.74 -6.13 4.10
C GLN A 132 -24.37 -6.71 4.48
N LEU A 133 -24.02 -7.90 3.98
CA LEU A 133 -22.71 -8.50 4.19
C LEU A 133 -21.61 -7.69 3.50
N ASP A 134 -21.85 -7.19 2.29
CA ASP A 134 -20.92 -6.31 1.56
C ASP A 134 -20.66 -5.00 2.31
N ILE A 135 -21.70 -4.35 2.85
CA ILE A 135 -21.58 -3.14 3.68
C ILE A 135 -20.80 -3.46 4.96
N LEU A 136 -21.12 -4.57 5.61
CA LEU A 136 -20.45 -5.01 6.84
C LEU A 136 -18.96 -5.29 6.60
N ASP A 137 -18.62 -5.93 5.49
CA ASP A 137 -17.24 -6.17 5.07
C ASP A 137 -16.51 -4.85 4.78
N ARG A 138 -17.00 -4.06 3.83
CA ARG A 138 -16.26 -2.94 3.24
C ARG A 138 -16.29 -1.68 4.09
N ASP A 139 -17.46 -1.34 4.60
CA ASP A 139 -17.72 -0.05 5.23
C ASP A 139 -17.61 -0.12 6.75
N THR A 140 -17.83 -1.29 7.35
CA THR A 140 -17.73 -1.48 8.81
C THR A 140 -16.40 -2.12 9.22
N LEU A 141 -16.08 -3.30 8.70
CA LEU A 141 -14.87 -4.03 9.09
C LEU A 141 -13.61 -3.55 8.36
N GLY A 142 -13.74 -3.13 7.11
CA GLY A 142 -12.63 -2.59 6.31
C GLY A 142 -11.87 -1.43 6.99
N PRO A 143 -12.56 -0.40 7.54
CA PRO A 143 -11.91 0.64 8.32
C PRO A 143 -11.23 0.13 9.60
N LEU A 144 -11.80 -0.86 10.28
CA LEU A 144 -11.21 -1.45 11.49
C LEU A 144 -9.91 -2.21 11.17
N ASP A 145 -9.86 -2.96 10.06
CA ASP A 145 -8.63 -3.63 9.61
C ASP A 145 -7.53 -2.63 9.21
N LYS A 146 -7.92 -1.50 8.60
CA LYS A 146 -6.98 -0.39 8.34
C LYS A 146 -6.42 0.19 9.64
N ARG A 147 -7.24 0.30 10.69
CA ARG A 147 -6.79 0.76 12.02
C ARG A 147 -5.75 -0.18 12.62
N ILE A 148 -5.90 -1.51 12.55
CA ILE A 148 -4.85 -2.45 12.98
C ILE A 148 -3.52 -2.14 12.28
N SER A 149 -3.56 -1.95 10.96
CA SER A 149 -2.37 -1.73 10.14
C SER A 149 -1.68 -0.41 10.49
N GLU A 150 -2.47 0.65 10.69
CA GLU A 150 -1.96 1.97 11.08
C GLU A 150 -1.39 1.96 12.50
N VAL A 151 -2.01 1.23 13.42
CA VAL A 151 -1.54 1.06 14.80
C VAL A 151 -0.19 0.35 14.85
N LYS A 152 0.00 -0.70 14.03
CA LYS A 152 1.31 -1.35 13.85
C LYS A 152 2.34 -0.34 13.33
N ARG A 153 2.02 0.39 12.26
CA ARG A 153 2.93 1.37 11.64
C ARG A 153 3.32 2.47 12.64
N ARG A 154 2.36 2.95 13.43
CA ARG A 154 2.60 3.94 14.48
C ARG A 154 3.59 3.40 15.51
N LEU A 155 3.40 2.19 16.04
CA LEU A 155 4.35 1.57 16.97
C LEU A 155 5.78 1.54 16.41
N GLU A 156 5.94 1.11 15.16
CA GLU A 156 7.26 1.01 14.51
C GLU A 156 7.90 2.38 14.26
N GLY A 157 7.09 3.44 14.09
CA GLY A 157 7.53 4.82 13.93
C GLY A 157 7.73 5.60 15.24
N LEU A 158 7.33 5.04 16.40
CA LEU A 158 7.46 5.75 17.68
C LEU A 158 8.92 5.82 18.14
N GLN A 159 9.38 7.04 18.43
CA GLN A 159 10.64 7.26 19.13
C GLN A 159 10.49 6.92 20.61
N SER A 160 11.52 6.28 21.19
CA SER A 160 11.57 5.94 22.61
C SER A 160 12.90 6.34 23.22
N ALA A 161 12.87 6.85 24.45
CA ALA A 161 14.06 7.10 25.25
C ALA A 161 14.77 5.81 25.74
N TYR A 162 14.11 4.65 25.60
CA TYR A 162 14.60 3.36 26.14
C TYR A 162 15.26 2.46 25.09
N TYR A 163 15.00 2.67 23.80
CA TYR A 163 15.48 1.82 22.72
C TYR A 163 15.60 2.61 21.41
N THR A 164 16.43 2.15 20.47
CA THR A 164 16.68 2.83 19.20
C THR A 164 15.73 2.39 18.09
N SER A 165 15.22 1.16 18.13
CA SER A 165 14.25 0.68 17.16
C SER A 165 13.31 -0.39 17.74
N CYS A 166 12.10 -0.42 17.20
CA CYS A 166 11.07 -1.41 17.47
C CYS A 166 10.54 -1.91 16.12
N SER A 167 10.44 -3.23 15.95
CA SER A 167 10.00 -3.84 14.70
C SER A 167 9.04 -4.98 15.00
N LEU A 168 7.91 -5.00 14.31
CA LEU A 168 6.93 -6.07 14.38
C LEU A 168 6.93 -6.82 13.05
N ILE A 169 7.58 -7.97 13.05
CA ILE A 169 7.80 -8.82 11.89
C ILE A 169 6.67 -9.85 11.84
N VAL A 170 6.07 -9.99 10.67
CA VAL A 170 5.05 -11.00 10.42
C VAL A 170 5.67 -12.01 9.46
N HIS A 171 6.07 -13.17 9.99
CA HIS A 171 6.42 -14.35 9.21
C HIS A 171 5.14 -15.15 8.99
N GLY A 172 4.76 -15.42 7.75
CA GLY A 172 3.57 -16.25 7.58
C GLY A 172 2.26 -15.52 7.92
N ASP A 173 1.19 -16.31 8.07
CA ASP A 173 -0.13 -15.84 8.54
C ASP A 173 -0.25 -15.90 10.08
N ILE A 174 0.70 -16.58 10.73
CA ILE A 174 0.65 -16.97 12.14
C ILE A 174 1.91 -16.53 12.88
N HIS A 175 3.09 -16.54 12.26
CA HIS A 175 4.35 -16.34 12.99
C HIS A 175 4.67 -14.86 13.13
N VAL A 176 4.03 -14.20 14.10
CA VAL A 176 4.30 -12.81 14.43
C VAL A 176 5.43 -12.71 15.46
N GLU A 177 6.40 -11.83 15.24
CA GLU A 177 7.54 -11.58 16.10
C GLU A 177 7.77 -10.08 16.36
N LEU A 178 7.92 -9.71 17.62
CA LEU A 178 8.37 -8.40 18.07
C LEU A 178 9.88 -8.44 18.34
N ILE A 179 10.61 -7.46 17.80
CA ILE A 179 12.01 -7.25 18.14
C ILE A 179 12.24 -5.77 18.53
N ILE A 180 12.84 -5.56 19.69
CA ILE A 180 13.23 -4.25 20.20
C ILE A 180 14.74 -4.22 20.34
N ARG A 181 15.38 -3.20 19.78
CA ARG A 181 16.83 -3.05 19.78
C ARG A 181 17.27 -1.72 20.36
N GLN A 182 18.42 -1.77 21.02
CA GLN A 182 19.23 -0.60 21.34
C GLN A 182 20.55 -0.75 20.59
N ASP A 183 20.74 0.11 19.61
CA ASP A 183 21.85 0.05 18.66
C ASP A 183 21.91 -1.36 18.01
N SER A 184 22.98 -2.11 18.26
CA SER A 184 23.15 -3.49 17.80
C SER A 184 22.61 -4.56 18.77
N THR A 185 22.17 -4.18 19.98
CA THR A 185 21.77 -5.11 21.03
C THR A 185 20.26 -5.34 21.03
N VAL A 186 19.83 -6.60 21.00
CA VAL A 186 18.42 -6.97 21.15
C VAL A 186 18.04 -6.89 22.63
N LEU A 187 17.12 -5.98 22.97
CA LEU A 187 16.61 -5.82 24.33
C LEU A 187 15.44 -6.76 24.63
N LEU A 188 14.57 -6.94 23.65
CA LEU A 188 13.44 -7.85 23.73
C LEU A 188 13.21 -8.49 22.38
N GLN A 189 13.06 -9.80 22.37
CA GLN A 189 12.58 -10.57 21.23
C GLN A 189 11.44 -11.45 21.71
N LYS A 190 10.27 -11.30 21.11
CA LYS A 190 9.06 -11.98 21.56
C LYS A 190 8.27 -12.49 20.37
N LYS A 191 8.07 -13.79 20.31
CA LYS A 191 7.25 -14.44 19.29
C LYS A 191 5.85 -14.70 19.82
N ARG A 192 4.89 -14.74 18.90
CA ARG A 192 3.55 -15.27 19.15
C ARG A 192 3.65 -16.62 19.84
N ARG A 193 2.87 -16.81 20.91
CA ARG A 193 2.85 -18.05 21.69
C ARG A 193 1.75 -19.04 21.28
N CYS A 194 0.69 -18.58 20.62
CA CYS A 194 -0.52 -19.35 20.38
C CYS A 194 -0.80 -19.52 18.88
N ASP A 195 -0.14 -20.47 18.23
CA ASP A 195 -0.27 -20.76 16.79
C ASP A 195 -1.32 -21.83 16.45
N ASP A 196 -1.65 -22.69 17.42
CA ASP A 196 -2.72 -23.68 17.38
C ASP A 196 -3.50 -23.72 18.70
N ILE A 197 -4.79 -24.10 18.63
CA ILE A 197 -5.66 -24.25 19.79
C ILE A 197 -5.15 -25.31 20.76
N THR A 198 -4.50 -26.36 20.25
CA THR A 198 -4.00 -27.48 21.04
C THR A 198 -2.76 -27.13 21.86
N THR A 199 -1.93 -26.21 21.34
CA THR A 199 -0.70 -25.71 21.97
C THR A 199 -0.91 -24.40 22.73
N CYS A 200 -2.06 -23.75 22.53
CA CYS A 200 -2.41 -22.48 23.17
C CYS A 200 -2.54 -22.61 24.69
N SER A 201 -1.74 -21.85 25.44
CA SER A 201 -1.77 -21.81 26.91
C SER A 201 -2.65 -20.69 27.48
N CYS A 202 -3.37 -19.94 26.64
CA CYS A 202 -4.25 -18.86 27.11
C CYS A 202 -5.43 -19.41 27.92
N PRO A 203 -6.05 -18.58 28.78
CA PRO A 203 -7.36 -18.89 29.32
C PRO A 203 -8.37 -19.16 28.20
N VAL A 204 -9.33 -20.04 28.48
CA VAL A 204 -10.42 -20.34 27.56
C VAL A 204 -11.26 -19.09 27.33
N ASP A 205 -11.59 -18.81 26.07
CA ASP A 205 -12.38 -17.65 25.65
C ASP A 205 -11.82 -16.31 26.19
N ALA A 206 -10.49 -16.22 26.29
CA ALA A 206 -9.82 -15.03 26.79
C ALA A 206 -10.14 -13.79 25.95
N ALA A 207 -10.57 -12.71 26.61
CA ALA A 207 -10.75 -11.38 26.05
C ALA A 207 -9.73 -10.41 26.68
N PRO A 208 -8.44 -10.47 26.29
CA PRO A 208 -7.36 -9.75 26.97
C PRO A 208 -7.43 -8.23 26.83
N TRP A 209 -8.29 -7.71 25.95
CA TRP A 209 -8.63 -6.28 25.87
C TRP A 209 -9.53 -5.81 27.02
N VAL A 210 -10.24 -6.71 27.71
CA VAL A 210 -11.09 -6.35 28.85
C VAL A 210 -10.20 -6.06 30.05
N ASN A 211 -10.27 -4.82 30.57
CA ASN A 211 -9.44 -4.34 31.68
C ASN A 211 -7.93 -4.43 31.42
N PHE A 212 -7.51 -4.38 30.15
CA PHE A 212 -6.10 -4.37 29.81
C PHE A 212 -5.40 -3.16 30.42
N MET A 213 -4.27 -3.41 31.07
CA MET A 213 -3.38 -2.38 31.61
C MET A 213 -1.94 -2.82 31.41
N ILE A 214 -1.08 -1.87 31.08
CA ILE A 214 0.37 -2.10 31.03
C ILE A 214 0.91 -2.04 32.46
N ASN A 215 1.55 -3.12 32.89
CA ASN A 215 2.25 -3.11 34.17
C ASN A 215 3.51 -2.24 34.07
N PRO A 216 3.72 -1.29 35.02
CA PRO A 216 4.88 -0.40 35.00
C PRO A 216 6.16 -1.20 35.09
N SER A 217 7.11 -0.91 34.21
CA SER A 217 8.46 -1.49 34.25
C SER A 217 9.35 -0.65 35.16
N THR A 218 10.27 -1.30 35.87
CA THR A 218 11.28 -0.65 36.73
C THR A 218 12.57 -0.30 35.99
N ILE A 219 12.61 -0.43 34.65
CA ILE A 219 13.81 -0.16 33.85
C ILE A 219 14.08 1.36 33.81
N PRO A 220 15.26 1.82 34.28
CA PRO A 220 15.59 3.24 34.25
C PRO A 220 15.85 3.75 32.82
N ALA A 221 15.46 5.01 32.56
CA ALA A 221 15.70 5.68 31.29
C ALA A 221 17.21 5.90 31.02
N LYS A 222 17.59 5.96 29.74
CA LYS A 222 18.97 6.22 29.32
C LYS A 222 19.48 7.56 29.90
N PRO A 223 20.72 7.65 30.40
CA PRO A 223 21.37 8.93 30.66
C PRO A 223 21.58 9.67 29.33
N THR A 224 21.13 10.92 29.24
CA THR A 224 21.24 11.76 28.04
C THR A 224 22.71 11.95 27.66
N VAL A 225 23.19 11.28 26.61
CA VAL A 225 24.52 11.51 26.03
C VAL A 225 24.35 12.21 24.69
N GLN A 226 24.94 13.41 24.57
CA GLN A 226 24.99 14.22 23.35
C GLN A 226 25.68 13.46 22.19
N PRO A 227 25.33 13.77 20.93
CA PRO A 227 25.80 12.97 19.80
C PRO A 227 27.29 13.20 19.54
N LYS A 228 28.07 12.11 19.51
CA LYS A 228 29.44 12.10 18.97
C LYS A 228 29.66 10.88 18.07
N ALA A 229 30.56 11.11 17.12
CA ALA A 229 30.74 10.42 15.85
C ALA A 229 30.98 8.90 15.90
N VAL A 230 30.61 8.28 14.77
CA VAL A 230 30.72 6.89 14.38
C VAL A 230 32.13 6.32 14.57
N THR A 231 32.22 5.08 15.07
CA THR A 231 33.40 4.21 14.93
C THR A 231 32.96 2.75 14.81
N VAL A 232 33.76 1.96 14.08
CA VAL A 232 33.46 0.71 13.35
C VAL A 232 33.58 -0.57 14.22
N VAL A 233 33.01 -1.69 13.71
CA VAL A 233 33.33 -3.16 13.92
C VAL A 233 32.39 -3.90 14.91
N PRO A 234 31.99 -5.21 14.79
CA PRO A 234 32.45 -6.33 13.92
C PRO A 234 31.36 -7.11 13.11
N ASP A 235 31.84 -8.05 12.29
CA ASP A 235 31.11 -9.07 11.50
C ASP A 235 29.88 -9.65 12.22
N VAL A 236 28.70 -9.39 11.65
CA VAL A 236 27.44 -10.01 12.06
C VAL A 236 26.96 -10.91 10.92
N ASN A 237 26.64 -12.15 11.26
CA ASN A 237 26.15 -13.18 10.35
C ASN A 237 24.92 -12.67 9.55
N LEU A 238 24.98 -12.86 8.24
CA LEU A 238 24.02 -12.38 7.23
C LEU A 238 22.56 -12.75 7.52
N ASN A 239 22.30 -13.81 8.27
CA ASN A 239 20.93 -14.22 8.65
C ASN A 239 20.36 -13.40 9.82
N ASP A 240 21.21 -12.82 10.66
CA ASP A 240 20.78 -12.00 11.80
C ASP A 240 20.50 -10.56 11.36
N LEU A 241 21.16 -10.09 10.29
CA LEU A 241 20.90 -8.78 9.67
C LEU A 241 19.64 -8.78 8.79
N LYS A 242 19.37 -9.87 8.06
CA LYS A 242 18.12 -10.03 7.28
C LYS A 242 16.86 -9.96 8.14
N LYS A 243 16.95 -10.49 9.38
CA LYS A 243 15.89 -10.39 10.40
C LYS A 243 15.80 -9.02 11.05
N SER A 244 16.86 -8.21 11.04
CA SER A 244 16.82 -6.86 11.64
C SER A 244 16.17 -5.80 10.76
N TYR A 245 16.02 -6.06 9.45
CA TYR A 245 15.40 -5.15 8.48
C TYR A 245 14.04 -5.62 7.94
N GLY A 246 13.43 -6.64 8.54
CA GLY A 246 12.04 -7.03 8.24
C GLY A 246 11.81 -7.67 6.87
N VAL A 247 12.85 -8.27 6.25
CA VAL A 247 12.67 -9.07 5.04
C VAL A 247 12.01 -10.39 5.42
N ASP A 248 10.71 -10.51 5.17
CA ASP A 248 9.99 -11.78 5.30
C ASP A 248 10.33 -12.69 4.12
N VAL A 249 11.25 -13.63 4.35
CA VAL A 249 11.75 -14.58 3.33
C VAL A 249 10.64 -15.55 2.87
N GLU A 250 9.54 -15.65 3.63
CA GLU A 250 8.51 -16.71 3.51
C GLU A 250 7.20 -16.26 2.81
N GLU A 251 7.00 -14.96 2.54
CA GLU A 251 5.87 -14.49 1.70
C GLU A 251 5.99 -14.98 0.25
N ARG A 252 7.23 -15.15 -0.21
CA ARG A 252 7.54 -15.60 -1.58
C ARG A 252 7.20 -17.08 -1.83
N GLU A 253 7.34 -17.94 -0.83
CA GLU A 253 7.04 -19.38 -0.99
C GLU A 253 5.51 -19.62 -1.03
N ARG A 254 4.72 -18.81 -0.32
CA ARG A 254 3.25 -18.91 -0.31
C ARG A 254 2.59 -18.47 -1.63
N ASN A 255 3.19 -17.51 -2.34
CA ASN A 255 2.71 -17.10 -3.67
C ASN A 255 3.16 -18.06 -4.80
N LEU A 256 4.17 -18.89 -4.57
CA LEU A 256 4.59 -19.94 -5.51
C LEU A 256 3.69 -21.18 -5.42
N GLU A 257 3.21 -21.55 -4.23
CA GLU A 257 2.28 -22.66 -4.04
C GLU A 257 0.84 -22.34 -4.50
N SER A 258 0.39 -21.08 -4.39
CA SER A 258 -0.92 -20.66 -4.90
C SER A 258 -0.97 -20.63 -6.43
N PHE A 259 0.15 -20.28 -7.09
CA PHE A 259 0.25 -20.28 -8.55
C PHE A 259 0.46 -21.67 -9.16
N GLN A 260 1.19 -22.58 -8.50
CA GLN A 260 1.37 -23.95 -9.01
C GLN A 260 0.07 -24.76 -9.02
N ASN A 261 -0.85 -24.48 -8.11
CA ASN A 261 -2.16 -25.13 -8.07
C ASN A 261 -3.14 -24.67 -9.18
N GLU A 262 -2.91 -23.52 -9.83
CA GLU A 262 -3.71 -23.06 -10.98
C GLU A 262 -3.17 -23.56 -12.33
N VAL A 263 -1.89 -23.96 -12.42
CA VAL A 263 -1.27 -24.38 -13.69
C VAL A 263 -1.43 -25.89 -13.95
N ASP A 264 -1.55 -26.72 -12.91
CA ASP A 264 -1.69 -28.19 -13.06
C ASP A 264 -3.10 -28.66 -13.50
N TYR A 265 -4.08 -27.77 -13.63
CA TYR A 265 -5.41 -28.10 -14.18
C TYR A 265 -5.59 -27.75 -15.67
N GLY A 266 -4.50 -27.45 -16.39
CA GLY A 266 -4.52 -27.11 -17.82
C GLY A 266 -3.99 -28.17 -18.79
N VAL A 267 -3.47 -29.31 -18.32
CA VAL A 267 -2.90 -30.35 -19.20
C VAL A 267 -3.66 -31.67 -19.04
N VAL A 268 -4.76 -31.79 -19.78
CA VAL A 268 -5.32 -33.11 -20.10
C VAL A 268 -4.47 -33.66 -21.24
N ILE A 269 -3.57 -34.60 -20.90
CA ILE A 269 -3.04 -35.53 -21.89
C ILE A 269 -4.18 -36.51 -22.20
N ALA A 270 -4.72 -36.45 -23.41
CA ALA A 270 -5.55 -37.51 -23.94
C ALA A 270 -5.22 -37.71 -25.42
N ASP A 271 -4.82 -38.95 -25.71
CA ASP A 271 -4.44 -39.54 -26.98
C ASP A 271 -5.46 -39.35 -28.12
N GLU A 272 -4.92 -39.49 -29.33
CA GLU A 272 -5.56 -39.51 -30.64
C GLU A 272 -6.74 -40.49 -30.74
N THR A 273 -7.88 -40.04 -31.31
CA THR A 273 -8.46 -40.54 -32.58
C THR A 273 -9.91 -40.08 -32.83
N SER A 274 -10.18 -39.71 -34.09
CA SER A 274 -11.46 -39.59 -34.80
C SER A 274 -12.26 -38.26 -34.83
N SER A 275 -12.15 -37.59 -35.99
CA SER A 275 -13.13 -36.96 -36.90
C SER A 275 -14.15 -35.89 -36.45
N HIS A 276 -14.11 -34.76 -37.20
CA HIS A 276 -15.20 -33.88 -37.74
C HIS A 276 -16.48 -33.67 -36.90
N CYS A 277 -17.05 -32.47 -36.70
CA CYS A 277 -17.19 -31.31 -37.57
C CYS A 277 -17.78 -30.09 -36.81
N ASP A 278 -17.64 -28.92 -37.45
CA ASP A 278 -18.46 -27.70 -37.39
C ASP A 278 -18.37 -26.71 -36.22
N ALA A 279 -17.81 -25.56 -36.60
CA ALA A 279 -17.90 -24.28 -35.94
C ALA A 279 -19.31 -23.68 -36.03
N GLN A 280 -19.84 -23.21 -34.90
CA GLN A 280 -20.85 -22.15 -34.90
C GLN A 280 -20.54 -21.10 -33.82
N LEU A 281 -20.31 -19.89 -34.31
CA LEU A 281 -20.24 -18.62 -33.61
C LEU A 281 -21.58 -18.28 -32.93
N PHE A 282 -21.52 -17.78 -31.68
CA PHE A 282 -22.52 -16.88 -31.11
C PHE A 282 -21.82 -15.84 -30.17
N PRO A 283 -22.40 -14.63 -29.97
CA PRO A 283 -21.70 -13.35 -29.93
C PRO A 283 -21.58 -12.74 -28.51
N PRO A 284 -20.81 -11.64 -28.34
CA PRO A 284 -20.65 -10.96 -27.06
C PRO A 284 -21.94 -10.25 -26.60
N SER A 285 -22.33 -10.48 -25.34
CA SER A 285 -23.51 -9.85 -24.73
C SER A 285 -23.30 -8.36 -24.47
N LYS A 286 -24.21 -7.52 -24.98
CA LYS A 286 -24.33 -6.09 -24.67
C LYS A 286 -24.80 -5.91 -23.21
N ARG A 287 -24.02 -5.23 -22.38
CA ARG A 287 -24.51 -4.63 -21.11
C ARG A 287 -24.83 -3.15 -21.37
N ALA A 288 -26.11 -2.80 -21.27
CA ALA A 288 -26.58 -1.42 -21.36
C ALA A 288 -26.10 -0.59 -20.15
N ARG A 289 -25.54 0.60 -20.41
CA ARG A 289 -25.20 1.60 -19.38
C ARG A 289 -26.51 2.23 -18.86
N ARG A 290 -26.71 2.23 -17.54
CA ARG A 290 -27.66 3.14 -16.88
C ARG A 290 -26.92 4.43 -16.49
N PRO A 291 -27.55 5.62 -16.58
CA PRO A 291 -26.99 6.86 -16.05
C PRO A 291 -27.04 6.87 -14.50
N PRO A 292 -26.12 7.58 -13.84
CA PRO A 292 -26.13 7.73 -12.37
C PRO A 292 -27.29 8.66 -11.92
N PRO A 293 -27.83 8.48 -10.70
CA PRO A 293 -28.89 9.33 -10.16
C PRO A 293 -28.34 10.69 -9.71
N GLU A 294 -29.13 11.74 -9.93
CA GLU A 294 -28.91 13.07 -9.35
C GLU A 294 -29.11 13.03 -7.83
N VAL A 295 -28.11 13.49 -7.08
CA VAL A 295 -28.21 13.71 -5.64
C VAL A 295 -28.30 15.22 -5.40
N SER A 296 -29.45 15.68 -4.92
CA SER A 296 -29.63 17.04 -4.40
C SER A 296 -28.90 17.20 -3.06
N PRO A 297 -28.24 18.34 -2.78
CA PRO A 297 -27.65 18.59 -1.48
C PRO A 297 -28.73 19.10 -0.52
N ILE A 298 -29.00 18.32 0.53
CA ILE A 298 -29.56 18.82 1.79
C ILE A 298 -28.51 18.45 2.83
N TYR A 299 -27.82 19.44 3.38
CA TYR A 299 -27.47 19.55 4.81
C TYR A 299 -26.67 20.84 5.03
N ASP A 300 -27.24 21.72 5.84
CA ASP A 300 -26.61 22.92 6.39
C ASP A 300 -25.41 22.55 7.29
N PRO A 301 -24.33 23.35 7.31
CA PRO A 301 -23.22 23.12 8.23
C PRO A 301 -23.60 23.56 9.66
N PRO A 302 -23.12 22.86 10.71
CA PRO A 302 -23.32 23.27 12.09
C PRO A 302 -22.50 24.52 12.43
N ASP A 303 -23.18 25.52 12.97
CA ASP A 303 -22.59 26.68 13.64
C ASP A 303 -21.76 26.23 14.86
N ASN A 304 -20.43 26.22 14.72
CA ASN A 304 -19.45 26.72 15.70
C ASN A 304 -18.06 26.13 15.44
N MET A 305 -17.21 26.89 14.76
CA MET A 305 -15.81 27.06 15.17
C MET A 305 -15.32 28.42 14.68
N ASN A 306 -15.58 29.44 15.49
CA ASN A 306 -14.89 30.73 15.40
C ASN A 306 -13.43 30.54 15.84
N LEU A 307 -12.51 30.44 14.89
CA LEU A 307 -11.11 30.83 15.08
C LEU A 307 -10.91 32.18 14.39
N SER A 308 -11.12 33.23 15.18
CA SER A 308 -10.93 34.62 14.83
C SER A 308 -9.46 34.94 14.54
N CYS A 309 -9.15 35.37 13.31
CA CYS A 309 -8.02 36.24 13.02
C CYS A 309 -8.51 37.69 12.90
N PRO A 310 -7.69 38.70 13.25
CA PRO A 310 -8.14 40.08 13.44
C PRO A 310 -8.53 40.73 12.12
N LYS A 311 -9.60 41.51 12.16
CA LYS A 311 -10.06 42.37 11.06
C LYS A 311 -8.99 43.39 10.69
N THR A 312 -8.48 43.30 9.46
CA THR A 312 -8.11 44.46 8.65
C THR A 312 -8.87 44.38 7.34
N ASN A 313 -9.98 45.13 7.28
CA ASN A 313 -10.71 45.37 6.04
C ASN A 313 -9.88 46.28 5.14
N ALA A 314 -9.28 45.70 4.09
CA ALA A 314 -8.95 46.42 2.86
C ALA A 314 -8.99 45.43 1.69
N GLY A 315 -10.12 45.41 0.97
CA GLY A 315 -10.28 44.94 -0.41
C GLY A 315 -9.46 43.71 -0.85
N ILE A 316 -9.84 42.52 -0.41
CA ILE A 316 -9.36 41.28 -1.02
C ILE A 316 -10.42 40.83 -2.03
N LYS A 317 -10.17 41.08 -3.32
CA LYS A 317 -10.95 40.51 -4.41
C LYS A 317 -10.88 38.97 -4.33
N GLN A 318 -11.96 38.31 -4.73
CA GLN A 318 -12.14 36.85 -4.75
C GLN A 318 -10.97 36.07 -5.39
N GLU A 319 -10.17 36.74 -6.23
CA GLU A 319 -8.94 36.28 -6.87
C GLU A 319 -7.79 35.88 -5.90
N HIS A 320 -7.80 36.35 -4.65
CA HIS A 320 -6.75 36.03 -3.67
C HIS A 320 -7.10 34.85 -2.73
N GLY A 321 -8.36 34.40 -2.70
CA GLY A 321 -8.73 33.19 -1.95
C GLY A 321 -8.08 31.92 -2.54
N ASP A 322 -7.97 31.89 -3.86
CA ASP A 322 -7.31 30.83 -4.62
C ASP A 322 -5.79 30.79 -4.37
N LEU A 323 -5.17 31.97 -4.24
CA LEU A 323 -3.76 32.11 -3.91
C LEU A 323 -3.45 31.55 -2.52
N ILE A 324 -4.32 31.79 -1.52
CA ILE A 324 -4.14 31.29 -0.15
C ILE A 324 -4.23 29.76 -0.10
N GLN A 325 -5.13 29.13 -0.86
CA GLN A 325 -5.23 27.67 -0.92
C GLN A 325 -4.02 27.03 -1.63
N VAL A 326 -3.53 27.64 -2.71
CA VAL A 326 -2.27 27.21 -3.35
C VAL A 326 -1.07 27.39 -2.41
N ILE A 327 -1.02 28.51 -1.68
CA ILE A 327 0.00 28.81 -0.66
C ILE A 327 -0.07 27.85 0.53
N LEU A 328 -1.26 27.37 0.92
CA LEU A 328 -1.46 26.39 2.00
C LEU A 328 -1.12 24.95 1.54
N ALA A 329 -1.37 24.62 0.27
CA ALA A 329 -1.03 23.32 -0.33
C ALA A 329 0.45 23.21 -0.76
N THR A 330 1.09 24.35 -1.03
CA THR A 330 2.55 24.43 -1.02
C THR A 330 2.99 24.40 0.43
N GLY A 331 3.55 23.30 0.93
CA GLY A 331 4.09 23.27 2.29
C GLY A 331 5.22 24.29 2.43
N ILE A 332 4.92 25.50 2.89
CA ILE A 332 5.90 26.56 3.13
C ILE A 332 6.58 26.23 4.45
N THR A 333 7.70 25.52 4.38
CA THR A 333 8.70 25.53 5.45
C THR A 333 9.72 26.62 5.13
N PRO A 334 9.71 27.78 5.81
CA PRO A 334 10.77 28.75 5.66
C PRO A 334 12.06 28.16 6.25
N THR A 335 12.95 27.65 5.41
CA THR A 335 14.33 27.34 5.81
C THR A 335 15.16 28.62 5.75
N PRO A 336 15.78 29.05 6.86
CA PRO A 336 16.67 30.19 6.87
C PRO A 336 18.03 29.77 6.32
N SER A 337 18.23 29.89 5.01
CA SER A 337 19.57 29.83 4.42
C SER A 337 19.66 30.73 3.21
N ALA A 338 20.83 31.36 3.04
CA ALA A 338 21.13 32.33 2.00
C ALA A 338 21.00 31.70 0.59
N GLY A 339 19.81 31.77 -0.01
CA GLY A 339 19.55 31.18 -1.32
C GLY A 339 18.06 31.08 -1.71
N GLY A 340 17.26 32.12 -1.48
CA GLY A 340 15.83 32.12 -1.86
C GLY A 340 14.94 31.21 -1.00
N ALA A 341 13.64 31.50 -0.94
CA ALA A 341 12.69 30.66 -0.22
C ALA A 341 12.26 29.48 -1.11
N HIS A 342 12.41 28.25 -0.62
CA HIS A 342 12.01 27.02 -1.31
C HIS A 342 10.64 26.54 -0.85
N CYS A 343 9.86 25.93 -1.75
CA CYS A 343 8.58 25.30 -1.40
C CYS A 343 8.44 23.90 -2.02
N SER A 344 7.58 23.09 -1.39
CA SER A 344 7.16 21.78 -1.90
C SER A 344 5.69 21.84 -2.31
N VAL A 345 5.37 21.47 -3.54
CA VAL A 345 4.01 21.44 -4.08
C VAL A 345 3.44 20.02 -3.94
N GLN A 346 2.35 19.88 -3.19
CA GLN A 346 1.50 18.69 -3.20
C GLN A 346 0.29 18.96 -4.10
N TYR A 347 0.42 18.70 -5.40
CA TYR A 347 -0.57 19.08 -6.40
C TYR A 347 -1.91 18.34 -6.21
N GLY A 348 -1.86 17.09 -5.72
CA GLY A 348 -3.05 16.29 -5.42
C GLY A 348 -3.88 16.78 -4.24
N ASP A 349 -3.25 17.47 -3.29
CA ASP A 349 -3.92 17.99 -2.09
C ASP A 349 -4.68 19.30 -2.38
N ILE A 350 -4.56 19.86 -3.60
CA ILE A 350 -5.33 21.03 -4.03
C ILE A 350 -6.74 20.57 -4.38
N VAL A 351 -7.57 20.44 -3.35
CA VAL A 351 -8.94 19.87 -3.40
C VAL A 351 -10.00 20.83 -3.96
N SER A 352 -9.70 22.13 -4.10
CA SER A 352 -10.67 23.11 -4.64
C SER A 352 -10.05 23.98 -5.73
N TRP A 353 -10.20 23.52 -6.98
CA TRP A 353 -9.88 24.33 -8.16
C TRP A 353 -11.02 25.27 -8.58
N GLY A 354 -12.16 25.25 -7.87
CA GLY A 354 -13.32 26.10 -8.20
C GLY A 354 -13.71 26.01 -9.67
N SER A 355 -13.85 27.17 -10.32
CA SER A 355 -14.14 27.31 -11.75
C SER A 355 -12.90 27.28 -12.66
N ILE A 356 -11.69 27.07 -12.10
CA ILE A 356 -10.44 27.11 -12.85
C ILE A 356 -10.37 25.89 -13.80
N PRO A 357 -10.30 26.13 -15.12
CA PRO A 357 -10.16 25.06 -16.10
C PRO A 357 -8.87 24.27 -15.86
N ARG A 358 -8.90 22.93 -16.08
CA ARG A 358 -7.74 22.04 -15.91
C ARG A 358 -6.46 22.61 -16.55
N LYS A 359 -6.54 23.03 -17.82
CA LYS A 359 -5.44 23.65 -18.57
C LYS A 359 -4.75 24.86 -17.92
N SER A 360 -5.40 25.53 -16.96
CA SER A 360 -4.88 26.73 -16.31
C SER A 360 -4.34 26.48 -14.91
N ARG A 361 -4.51 25.27 -14.36
CA ARG A 361 -4.23 24.94 -12.95
C ARG A 361 -2.74 25.01 -12.63
N ILE A 362 -1.90 24.38 -13.44
CA ILE A 362 -0.45 24.43 -13.25
C ILE A 362 0.07 25.85 -13.41
N GLN A 363 -0.40 26.60 -14.41
CA GLN A 363 -0.03 28.01 -14.56
C GLN A 363 -0.38 28.83 -13.31
N LYS A 364 -1.56 28.60 -12.72
CA LYS A 364 -1.96 29.28 -11.48
C LYS A 364 -1.04 28.97 -10.30
N VAL A 365 -0.55 27.74 -10.19
CA VAL A 365 0.45 27.38 -9.18
C VAL A 365 1.76 28.11 -9.42
N LEU A 366 2.23 28.15 -10.68
CA LEU A 366 3.45 28.85 -11.05
C LEU A 366 3.36 30.36 -10.80
N ASP A 367 2.23 30.99 -11.18
CA ASP A 367 1.97 32.40 -10.93
C ASP A 367 1.98 32.70 -9.42
N ALA A 368 1.39 31.81 -8.60
CA ALA A 368 1.36 31.97 -7.16
C ALA A 368 2.76 31.90 -6.53
N VAL A 369 3.58 30.95 -6.98
CA VAL A 369 4.99 30.83 -6.55
C VAL A 369 5.80 32.05 -7.00
N ALA A 370 5.61 32.51 -8.23
CA ALA A 370 6.28 33.70 -8.75
C ALA A 370 5.91 34.96 -7.94
N THR A 371 4.64 35.10 -7.53
CA THR A 371 4.17 36.24 -6.72
C THR A 371 4.77 36.26 -5.31
N THR A 372 5.17 35.10 -4.78
CA THR A 372 5.75 34.95 -3.45
C THR A 372 7.28 34.95 -3.45
N SER A 373 7.92 35.19 -4.60
CA SER A 373 9.39 35.08 -4.77
C SER A 373 9.97 33.75 -4.28
N MET A 374 9.15 32.69 -4.30
CA MET A 374 9.57 31.34 -3.94
C MET A 374 10.03 30.58 -5.18
N CYS A 375 10.66 29.43 -4.95
CA CYS A 375 10.95 28.46 -5.99
C CYS A 375 10.58 27.06 -5.54
N ILE A 376 10.15 26.22 -6.48
CA ILE A 376 9.67 24.87 -6.20
C ILE A 376 10.87 23.94 -6.20
N HIS A 377 11.08 23.29 -5.06
CA HIS A 377 12.14 22.29 -4.92
C HIS A 377 11.62 20.86 -5.04
N THR A 378 10.35 20.63 -4.72
CA THR A 378 9.69 19.33 -4.83
C THR A 378 8.30 19.49 -5.41
N TRP A 379 7.95 18.64 -6.37
CA TRP A 379 6.62 18.59 -6.96
C TRP A 379 6.07 17.17 -6.87
N THR A 380 4.90 17.01 -6.26
CA THR A 380 4.24 15.72 -6.11
C THR A 380 2.84 15.76 -6.72
N MET A 381 2.56 14.82 -7.63
CA MET A 381 1.28 14.63 -8.31
C MET A 381 0.94 13.15 -8.44
N HIS A 382 0.98 12.41 -7.34
CA HIS A 382 0.74 10.96 -7.32
C HIS A 382 -0.74 10.60 -7.41
N ASP A 383 -1.05 9.50 -8.10
CA ASP A 383 -2.40 8.91 -8.15
C ASP A 383 -3.48 9.88 -8.69
N MET A 384 -3.12 10.66 -9.71
CA MET A 384 -3.97 11.71 -10.28
C MET A 384 -4.28 11.52 -11.77
N ASP A 385 -5.43 12.05 -12.19
CA ASP A 385 -5.79 12.23 -13.60
C ASP A 385 -5.24 13.55 -14.14
N VAL A 386 -4.01 13.53 -14.64
CA VAL A 386 -3.33 14.70 -15.23
C VAL A 386 -3.65 14.79 -16.71
N SER A 387 -4.27 15.89 -17.14
CA SER A 387 -4.60 16.10 -18.55
C SER A 387 -3.37 16.46 -19.41
N VAL A 388 -3.51 16.28 -20.73
CA VAL A 388 -2.48 16.72 -21.71
C VAL A 388 -2.19 18.20 -21.57
N ASP A 389 -3.21 19.05 -21.45
CA ASP A 389 -3.04 20.50 -21.32
C ASP A 389 -2.28 20.90 -20.04
N GLU A 390 -2.58 20.26 -18.91
CA GLU A 390 -1.85 20.48 -17.66
C GLU A 390 -0.38 20.10 -17.84
N MET A 391 -0.10 18.90 -18.33
CA MET A 391 1.27 18.45 -18.54
C MET A 391 2.03 19.31 -19.56
N THR A 392 1.38 19.76 -20.64
CA THR A 392 1.97 20.70 -21.59
C THR A 392 2.35 22.01 -20.90
N THR A 393 1.48 22.55 -20.04
CA THR A 393 1.80 23.76 -19.27
C THR A 393 3.00 23.56 -18.35
N PHE A 394 3.11 22.40 -17.71
CA PHE A 394 4.28 22.04 -16.89
C PHE A 394 5.56 21.95 -17.73
N VAL A 395 5.49 21.31 -18.90
CA VAL A 395 6.60 21.20 -19.86
C VAL A 395 7.03 22.57 -20.38
N ASP A 396 6.08 23.40 -20.80
CA ASP A 396 6.34 24.73 -21.32
C ASP A 396 7.05 25.58 -20.26
N ALA A 397 6.63 25.50 -19.00
CA ALA A 397 7.27 26.20 -17.90
C ALA A 397 8.73 25.74 -17.65
N ILE A 398 9.03 24.46 -17.81
CA ILE A 398 10.42 23.95 -17.72
C ILE A 398 11.25 24.47 -18.89
N THR A 399 10.73 24.32 -20.12
CA THR A 399 11.45 24.70 -21.35
C THR A 399 11.63 26.21 -21.52
N ALA A 400 10.76 27.01 -20.91
CA ALA A 400 10.89 28.47 -20.84
C ALA A 400 11.82 28.95 -19.70
N ASP A 401 12.56 28.04 -19.07
CA ASP A 401 13.47 28.30 -17.95
C ASP A 401 12.81 29.07 -16.79
N SER A 402 11.57 28.71 -16.45
CA SER A 402 10.84 29.35 -15.34
C SER A 402 11.63 29.29 -14.04
N SER A 403 11.92 30.45 -13.45
CA SER A 403 12.63 30.58 -12.16
C SER A 403 11.94 29.80 -11.03
N ALA A 404 10.63 29.54 -11.16
CA ALA A 404 9.87 28.75 -10.23
C ALA A 404 10.24 27.25 -10.28
N LEU A 405 10.60 26.70 -11.44
CA LEU A 405 10.87 25.26 -11.62
C LEU A 405 12.35 24.93 -11.81
N GLN A 406 13.21 25.88 -12.18
CA GLN A 406 14.65 25.64 -12.35
C GLN A 406 15.32 25.00 -11.12
N PRO A 407 14.94 25.32 -9.86
CA PRO A 407 15.46 24.67 -8.66
C PRO A 407 14.82 23.32 -8.30
N LEU A 408 13.93 22.77 -9.15
CA LEU A 408 13.23 21.52 -8.88
C LEU A 408 14.23 20.36 -8.77
N ALA A 409 14.30 19.78 -7.57
CA ALA A 409 15.20 18.67 -7.26
C ALA A 409 14.49 17.32 -7.19
N ALA A 410 13.19 17.30 -6.87
CA ALA A 410 12.42 16.07 -6.76
C ALA A 410 11.08 16.17 -7.49
N LEU A 411 10.84 15.24 -8.43
CA LEU A 411 9.56 15.05 -9.09
C LEU A 411 8.99 13.67 -8.73
N ASN A 412 7.78 13.72 -8.20
CA ASN A 412 7.00 12.58 -7.74
C ASN A 412 5.74 12.52 -8.62
N ALA A 413 5.74 11.67 -9.64
CA ALA A 413 4.66 11.53 -10.63
C ALA A 413 4.24 10.07 -10.84
N ARG A 414 4.24 9.28 -9.74
CA ARG A 414 3.74 7.91 -9.70
C ARG A 414 2.26 7.80 -10.07
N SER A 415 1.92 6.80 -10.88
CA SER A 415 0.55 6.42 -11.23
C SER A 415 -0.32 7.59 -11.68
N ILE A 416 0.21 8.45 -12.54
CA ILE A 416 -0.61 9.49 -13.16
C ILE A 416 -1.35 8.89 -14.35
N ASN A 417 -2.65 9.10 -14.42
CA ASN A 417 -3.50 8.63 -15.52
C ASN A 417 -3.31 9.51 -16.77
N PHE A 418 -2.06 9.64 -17.23
CA PHE A 418 -1.64 10.41 -18.39
C PHE A 418 -1.59 9.54 -19.65
N ASP A 419 -1.89 10.13 -20.82
CA ASP A 419 -1.87 9.41 -22.10
C ASP A 419 -0.48 8.78 -22.35
N PRO A 420 -0.38 7.44 -22.41
CA PRO A 420 0.88 6.74 -22.61
C PRO A 420 1.63 7.16 -23.87
N SER A 421 0.94 7.65 -24.91
CA SER A 421 1.57 8.06 -26.17
C SER A 421 2.29 9.41 -26.10
N LYS A 422 2.05 10.21 -25.05
CA LYS A 422 2.47 11.61 -24.96
C LYS A 422 3.67 11.87 -24.05
N TRP A 423 4.20 10.83 -23.39
CA TRP A 423 5.30 10.95 -22.42
C TRP A 423 6.64 11.46 -22.99
N ALA A 424 6.84 11.43 -24.31
CA ALA A 424 8.09 11.88 -24.93
C ALA A 424 8.44 13.33 -24.57
N MET A 425 7.47 14.25 -24.63
CA MET A 425 7.69 15.67 -24.32
C MET A 425 7.99 15.90 -22.83
N PRO A 426 7.19 15.38 -21.88
CA PRO A 426 7.51 15.47 -20.45
C PRO A 426 8.91 14.95 -20.11
N LEU A 427 9.25 13.75 -20.57
CA LEU A 427 10.56 13.13 -20.27
C LEU A 427 11.72 13.97 -20.81
N HIS A 428 11.58 14.54 -22.00
CA HIS A 428 12.59 15.43 -22.56
C HIS A 428 12.71 16.74 -21.75
N ALA A 429 11.60 17.34 -21.34
CA ALA A 429 11.62 18.57 -20.55
C ALA A 429 12.38 18.37 -19.22
N LEU A 430 12.21 17.21 -18.56
CA LEU A 430 12.93 16.90 -17.33
C LEU A 430 14.45 16.91 -17.50
N THR A 431 14.98 16.63 -18.70
CA THR A 431 16.43 16.66 -18.95
C THR A 431 17.03 18.06 -18.89
N MET A 432 16.18 19.09 -18.99
CA MET A 432 16.56 20.50 -18.93
C MET A 432 16.68 21.03 -17.49
N LEU A 433 16.26 20.25 -16.48
CA LEU A 433 16.27 20.69 -15.08
C LEU A 433 17.66 20.47 -14.43
N PRO A 434 18.42 21.54 -14.12
CA PRO A 434 19.81 21.41 -13.68
C PRO A 434 19.99 20.97 -12.22
N ALA A 435 18.90 20.94 -11.44
CA ALA A 435 18.88 20.56 -10.04
C ALA A 435 18.25 19.19 -9.78
N LEU A 436 17.72 18.52 -10.81
CA LEU A 436 16.91 17.30 -10.67
C LEU A 436 17.74 16.13 -10.13
N GLN A 437 17.35 15.64 -8.96
CA GLN A 437 18.02 14.58 -8.20
C GLN A 437 17.16 13.33 -8.03
N HIS A 438 15.84 13.48 -7.95
CA HIS A 438 14.90 12.39 -7.73
C HIS A 438 13.75 12.45 -8.73
N VAL A 439 13.47 11.32 -9.37
CA VAL A 439 12.34 11.16 -10.28
C VAL A 439 11.62 9.85 -9.98
N ASP A 440 10.35 9.93 -9.62
CA ASP A 440 9.45 8.78 -9.53
C ASP A 440 8.39 8.82 -10.63
N LEU A 441 8.46 7.84 -11.54
CA LEU A 441 7.50 7.65 -12.64
C LEU A 441 6.85 6.27 -12.56
N SER A 442 6.91 5.61 -11.41
CA SER A 442 6.40 4.26 -11.23
C SER A 442 4.92 4.16 -11.61
N TYR A 443 4.48 3.02 -12.10
CA TYR A 443 3.09 2.73 -12.49
C TYR A 443 2.57 3.56 -13.68
N ASN A 444 3.45 4.23 -14.44
CA ASN A 444 3.09 4.86 -15.71
C ASN A 444 3.50 3.98 -16.90
N THR A 445 2.70 3.93 -17.96
CA THR A 445 3.04 3.14 -19.16
C THR A 445 4.08 3.88 -20.03
N LEU A 446 5.33 3.40 -20.04
CA LEU A 446 6.46 4.03 -20.74
C LEU A 446 7.10 3.14 -21.84
N SER A 447 6.41 2.08 -22.27
CA SER A 447 6.92 1.05 -23.18
C SER A 447 7.35 1.53 -24.58
N GLY A 448 7.01 2.77 -24.97
CA GLY A 448 7.37 3.39 -26.25
C GLY A 448 8.45 4.47 -26.17
N HIS A 449 8.94 4.81 -24.97
CA HIS A 449 9.71 6.04 -24.73
C HIS A 449 11.19 5.80 -24.39
N GLY A 450 11.77 4.73 -24.93
CA GLY A 450 13.15 4.33 -24.67
C GLY A 450 14.18 5.45 -24.84
N PRO A 451 14.24 6.14 -26.00
CA PRO A 451 15.18 7.23 -26.22
C PRO A 451 15.05 8.37 -25.20
N ALA A 452 13.83 8.69 -24.77
CA ALA A 452 13.60 9.75 -23.79
C ALA A 452 14.04 9.34 -22.37
N ILE A 453 13.84 8.06 -22.00
CA ILE A 453 14.36 7.52 -20.73
C ILE A 453 15.89 7.50 -20.74
N GLU A 454 16.50 7.10 -21.85
CA GLU A 454 17.96 7.14 -22.00
C GLU A 454 18.50 8.57 -21.90
N ALA A 455 17.84 9.54 -22.56
CA ALA A 455 18.17 10.96 -22.43
C ALA A 455 18.07 11.45 -20.98
N LEU A 456 17.01 11.09 -20.25
CA LEU A 456 16.85 11.44 -18.84
C LEU A 456 18.01 10.92 -17.99
N LEU A 457 18.40 9.66 -18.16
CA LEU A 457 19.50 9.04 -17.42
C LEU A 457 20.88 9.61 -17.79
N THR A 458 21.06 10.04 -19.04
CA THR A 458 22.36 10.54 -19.53
C THR A 458 22.57 12.03 -19.28
N GLN A 459 21.50 12.83 -19.34
CA GLN A 459 21.59 14.30 -19.31
C GLN A 459 21.34 14.88 -17.91
N CYS A 460 20.58 14.21 -17.05
CA CYS A 460 20.39 14.66 -15.67
C CYS A 460 21.62 14.28 -14.80
N THR A 461 22.65 15.12 -14.84
CA THR A 461 23.96 14.90 -14.17
C THR A 461 23.93 14.94 -12.64
N LYS A 462 22.79 15.29 -12.03
CA LYS A 462 22.59 15.26 -10.58
C LYS A 462 21.62 14.17 -10.13
N LEU A 463 21.14 13.33 -11.05
CA LEU A 463 20.15 12.32 -10.76
C LEU A 463 20.74 11.24 -9.85
N THR A 464 20.33 11.25 -8.58
CA THR A 464 20.76 10.27 -7.58
C THR A 464 19.72 9.18 -7.38
N SER A 465 18.47 9.39 -7.81
CA SER A 465 17.39 8.45 -7.58
C SER A 465 16.40 8.42 -8.74
N ILE A 466 16.12 7.24 -9.27
CA ILE A 466 15.08 7.05 -10.28
C ILE A 466 14.23 5.81 -9.99
N ASN A 467 12.91 5.98 -9.99
CA ASN A 467 11.94 4.89 -9.86
C ASN A 467 11.13 4.75 -11.15
N LEU A 468 11.25 3.58 -11.78
CA LEU A 468 10.53 3.19 -12.99
C LEU A 468 9.83 1.83 -12.79
N GLU A 469 9.29 1.59 -11.59
CA GLU A 469 8.59 0.35 -11.27
C GLU A 469 7.30 0.22 -12.08
N GLN A 470 7.00 -0.97 -12.59
CA GLN A 470 5.79 -1.28 -13.34
C GLN A 470 5.51 -0.32 -14.52
N CYS A 471 6.56 0.01 -15.28
CA CYS A 471 6.47 0.93 -16.41
C CYS A 471 6.33 0.26 -17.80
N GLY A 472 6.29 -1.07 -17.85
CA GLY A 472 6.22 -1.82 -19.11
C GLY A 472 7.49 -1.74 -19.96
N LEU A 473 8.67 -1.63 -19.34
CA LEU A 473 9.93 -1.30 -20.02
C LEU A 473 10.57 -2.44 -20.83
N ARG A 474 9.96 -3.62 -20.91
CA ARG A 474 10.49 -4.80 -21.62
C ARG A 474 10.93 -4.51 -23.06
N THR A 475 10.17 -3.71 -23.80
CA THR A 475 10.43 -3.36 -25.21
C THR A 475 11.57 -2.35 -25.38
N VAL A 476 11.82 -1.52 -24.36
CA VAL A 476 12.80 -0.42 -24.37
C VAL A 476 14.02 -0.69 -23.49
N GLN A 477 14.15 -1.92 -22.97
CA GLN A 477 15.20 -2.33 -22.04
C GLN A 477 16.64 -2.02 -22.52
N ASN A 478 16.90 -1.99 -23.84
CA ASN A 478 18.23 -1.64 -24.36
C ASN A 478 18.59 -0.16 -24.13
N HIS A 479 17.61 0.74 -24.25
CA HIS A 479 17.78 2.16 -23.96
C HIS A 479 17.99 2.41 -22.47
N VAL A 480 17.20 1.71 -21.63
CA VAL A 480 17.38 1.74 -20.17
C VAL A 480 18.80 1.32 -19.79
N LEU A 481 19.32 0.23 -20.40
CA LEU A 481 20.68 -0.24 -20.15
C LEU A 481 21.74 0.78 -20.57
N ALA A 482 21.58 1.40 -21.75
CA ALA A 482 22.51 2.42 -22.24
C ALA A 482 22.56 3.64 -21.31
N GLY A 483 21.39 4.13 -20.87
CA GLY A 483 21.31 5.23 -19.92
C GLY A 483 21.93 4.90 -18.57
N LEU A 484 21.70 3.68 -18.05
CA LEU A 484 22.31 3.23 -16.80
C LEU A 484 23.83 3.08 -16.90
N ALA A 485 24.36 2.66 -18.05
CA ALA A 485 25.81 2.59 -18.27
C ALA A 485 26.48 3.98 -18.23
N ALA A 486 25.78 5.02 -18.71
CA ALA A 486 26.24 6.39 -18.57
C ALA A 486 26.21 6.87 -17.11
N CYS A 487 25.10 6.61 -16.38
CA CYS A 487 25.00 6.86 -14.95
C CYS A 487 26.10 6.12 -14.15
N ALA A 488 26.44 4.90 -14.56
CA ALA A 488 27.51 4.09 -13.98
C ALA A 488 28.88 4.73 -14.12
N THR A 489 29.18 5.25 -15.31
CA THR A 489 30.44 5.96 -15.57
C THR A 489 30.53 7.25 -14.76
N ALA A 490 29.41 7.92 -14.53
CA ALA A 490 29.35 9.16 -13.74
C ALA A 490 29.37 8.95 -12.22
N GLY A 491 29.04 7.75 -11.72
CA GLY A 491 29.01 7.45 -10.27
C GLY A 491 27.93 8.21 -9.49
N GLN A 492 26.88 8.69 -10.17
CA GLN A 492 25.90 9.61 -9.57
C GLN A 492 24.68 8.92 -8.95
N LEU A 493 24.31 7.75 -9.48
CA LEU A 493 23.03 7.11 -9.14
C LEU A 493 23.16 6.29 -7.85
N LYS A 494 22.39 6.68 -6.84
CA LYS A 494 22.32 6.03 -5.52
C LYS A 494 21.15 5.07 -5.40
N ARG A 495 20.01 5.40 -6.00
CA ARG A 495 18.77 4.63 -5.89
C ARG A 495 18.19 4.35 -7.27
N LEU A 496 17.91 3.08 -7.55
CA LEU A 496 17.32 2.62 -8.80
C LEU A 496 16.20 1.64 -8.51
N SER A 497 14.97 1.91 -8.97
CA SER A 497 13.90 0.92 -9.00
C SER A 497 13.49 0.63 -10.44
N LEU A 498 13.60 -0.64 -10.85
CA LEU A 498 13.07 -1.14 -12.12
C LEU A 498 12.15 -2.35 -11.92
N ALA A 499 11.55 -2.48 -10.73
CA ALA A 499 10.67 -3.59 -10.39
C ALA A 499 9.50 -3.75 -11.40
N ASP A 500 9.03 -4.97 -11.58
CA ASP A 500 7.80 -5.34 -12.29
C ASP A 500 7.68 -4.85 -13.75
N ASN A 501 8.81 -4.85 -14.47
CA ASN A 501 8.88 -4.45 -15.88
C ASN A 501 8.98 -5.61 -16.89
N ALA A 502 8.91 -6.87 -16.42
CA ALA A 502 8.99 -8.07 -17.24
C ALA A 502 10.23 -8.16 -18.17
N PHE A 503 11.41 -7.78 -17.66
CA PHE A 503 12.64 -7.75 -18.46
C PHE A 503 13.13 -9.13 -18.90
N LYS A 504 13.79 -9.18 -20.07
CA LYS A 504 14.41 -10.42 -20.56
C LYS A 504 15.66 -10.77 -19.74
N ARG A 505 15.92 -12.07 -19.56
CA ARG A 505 17.15 -12.58 -18.90
C ARG A 505 18.43 -11.97 -19.45
N ALA A 506 18.55 -11.81 -20.77
CA ALA A 506 19.73 -11.22 -21.40
C ALA A 506 19.98 -9.75 -21.01
N PHE A 507 18.91 -8.97 -20.79
CA PHE A 507 19.05 -7.60 -20.27
C PHE A 507 19.58 -7.63 -18.84
N LEU A 508 19.05 -8.50 -17.99
CA LEU A 508 19.43 -8.58 -16.58
C LEU A 508 20.90 -8.95 -16.39
N VAL A 509 21.42 -9.89 -17.19
CA VAL A 509 22.85 -10.22 -17.19
C VAL A 509 23.71 -8.99 -17.46
N LYS A 510 23.36 -8.20 -18.49
CA LYS A 510 24.07 -6.97 -18.82
C LYS A 510 23.89 -5.89 -17.76
N LEU A 511 22.69 -5.77 -17.21
CA LEU A 511 22.39 -4.84 -16.13
C LEU A 511 23.28 -5.13 -14.92
N PHE A 512 23.39 -6.39 -14.48
CA PHE A 512 24.27 -6.74 -13.37
C PHE A 512 25.75 -6.45 -13.66
N GLN A 513 26.21 -6.62 -14.90
CA GLN A 513 27.56 -6.21 -15.30
C GLN A 513 27.75 -4.68 -15.22
N THR A 514 26.77 -3.91 -15.68
CA THR A 514 26.76 -2.44 -15.56
C THR A 514 26.73 -2.00 -14.09
N LEU A 515 25.96 -2.68 -13.24
CA LEU A 515 25.86 -2.40 -11.80
C LEU A 515 27.12 -2.79 -11.02
N GLN A 516 27.90 -3.77 -11.48
CA GLN A 516 29.22 -4.05 -10.89
C GLN A 516 30.18 -2.87 -11.04
N VAL A 517 30.09 -2.10 -12.12
CA VAL A 517 30.86 -0.86 -12.30
C VAL A 517 30.37 0.24 -11.32
N LEU A 518 29.10 0.20 -10.90
CA LEU A 518 28.50 1.11 -9.92
C LEU A 518 28.84 0.81 -8.45
N GLN A 519 29.60 -0.25 -8.15
CA GLN A 519 29.87 -0.75 -6.78
C GLN A 519 30.63 0.21 -5.84
N GLY A 520 30.94 1.44 -6.27
CA GLY A 520 31.47 2.51 -5.41
C GLY A 520 30.46 3.59 -5.00
N SER A 521 29.25 3.64 -5.59
CA SER A 521 28.36 4.83 -5.47
C SER A 521 26.86 4.55 -5.29
N THR A 522 26.38 3.32 -5.47
CA THR A 522 24.94 3.02 -5.42
C THR A 522 24.51 2.35 -4.13
N GLU A 523 23.61 3.01 -3.38
CA GLU A 523 23.15 2.62 -2.04
C GLU A 523 21.94 1.66 -2.07
N THR A 524 21.12 1.66 -3.13
CA THR A 524 19.93 0.79 -3.23
C THR A 524 19.54 0.50 -4.69
N ILE A 525 19.47 -0.78 -5.06
CA ILE A 525 18.99 -1.23 -6.37
C ILE A 525 17.81 -2.20 -6.16
N MET A 526 16.62 -1.82 -6.60
CA MET A 526 15.42 -2.65 -6.61
C MET A 526 15.15 -3.14 -8.03
N LEU A 527 15.28 -4.46 -8.25
CA LEU A 527 15.02 -5.12 -9.52
C LEU A 527 14.07 -6.29 -9.28
N THR A 528 13.03 -6.41 -10.10
CA THR A 528 12.23 -7.63 -10.21
C THR A 528 12.51 -8.29 -11.54
N VAL A 529 12.79 -9.59 -11.50
CA VAL A 529 13.05 -10.44 -12.66
C VAL A 529 11.93 -11.45 -12.76
N ASP A 530 11.33 -11.61 -13.96
CA ASP A 530 10.32 -12.64 -14.21
C ASP A 530 10.86 -14.02 -13.81
N GLY A 531 10.11 -14.72 -12.96
CA GLY A 531 10.51 -16.00 -12.35
C GLY A 531 10.85 -15.93 -10.85
N GLY A 532 10.62 -14.78 -10.21
CA GLY A 532 10.63 -14.61 -8.77
C GLY A 532 11.57 -13.49 -8.34
N VAL A 533 11.04 -12.66 -7.45
CA VAL A 533 11.65 -11.46 -6.86
C VAL A 533 13.09 -11.69 -6.35
N ARG A 534 14.12 -11.36 -7.12
CA ARG A 534 15.47 -11.13 -6.56
C ARG A 534 15.65 -9.64 -6.33
N VAL A 535 15.19 -9.12 -5.19
CA VAL A 535 15.72 -7.85 -4.69
C VAL A 535 17.21 -8.08 -4.43
N SER A 536 18.03 -7.45 -5.25
CA SER A 536 19.47 -7.41 -5.05
C SER A 536 19.78 -6.03 -4.50
N SER A 537 19.52 -5.78 -3.21
CA SER A 537 20.07 -4.59 -2.57
C SER A 537 21.58 -4.84 -2.42
N PHE A 538 22.35 -4.41 -3.41
CA PHE A 538 23.77 -4.19 -3.21
C PHE A 538 23.87 -3.01 -2.25
N THR A 539 24.17 -3.30 -1.00
CA THR A 539 24.67 -2.31 -0.04
C THR A 539 26.13 -2.70 0.15
N CYS A 540 27.04 -1.85 -0.32
CA CYS A 540 28.45 -1.95 0.01
C CYS A 540 28.67 -1.51 1.46
#